data_AF-A0A1S8NHP5-F1
#
_entry.id   AF-A0A1S8NHP5-F1
#
_cell.length_a   1.000
_cell.length_b   1.000
_cell.length_c   1.000
_cell.angle_alpha   90.00
_cell.angle_beta   90.00
_cell.angle_gamma   90.00
#
_symmetry.space_group_name_H-M   'P 1'
#
loop_
_entity.id
_entity.type
_entity.pdbx_description
1 polymer ?
#
loop_
_entity_poly.entity_id
_entity_poly.type
_entity_poly.pdbx_seq_one_letter_code
_entity_poly.pdbx_strand_id
1 'polypeptide(L)'
;MIDLFRAFATKEGFFYDGAFIAKVKYQRFKPKSDNETYKNEIVKSNKRLCVINCNGYVGNEIVETLTVYLMMNVTVKESAQIEIIEDEGTLWRNFSKEEIADFSHLTGDTNSIHLTENPVVQGLLILKELCNTTKSNHIEVKYVHPVYGENPVYIKHDGNTIMGYSDQALCFQATLL
;
A
#
# COMPACT_ATOMS: atom_id res chain seq x y z
N MET A 1 -4.73 11.58 -3.02
CA MET A 1 -4.45 10.13 -2.94
C MET A 1 -4.45 9.37 -4.28
N ILE A 2 -5.56 9.17 -5.03
CA ILE A 2 -5.48 8.41 -6.32
C ILE A 2 -4.46 9.00 -7.29
N ASP A 3 -4.44 10.33 -7.43
CA ASP A 3 -3.49 11.02 -8.31
C ASP A 3 -2.02 10.87 -7.83
N LEU A 4 -1.81 10.75 -6.53
CA LEU A 4 -0.52 10.42 -5.92
C LEU A 4 -0.08 8.98 -6.24
N PHE A 5 -1.02 8.04 -6.25
CA PHE A 5 -0.76 6.65 -6.63
C PHE A 5 -0.45 6.53 -8.12
N ARG A 6 -1.12 7.32 -8.97
CA ARG A 6 -0.75 7.44 -10.38
C ARG A 6 0.66 7.97 -10.54
N ALA A 7 1.01 9.03 -9.81
CA ALA A 7 2.37 9.57 -9.82
C ALA A 7 3.41 8.53 -9.38
N PHE A 8 3.10 7.68 -8.41
CA PHE A 8 3.93 6.55 -8.03
C PHE A 8 4.09 5.51 -9.16
N ALA A 9 2.99 5.14 -9.82
CA ALA A 9 2.98 4.13 -10.88
C ALA A 9 3.56 4.61 -12.23
N THR A 10 3.77 5.92 -12.40
CA THR A 10 4.36 6.48 -13.62
C THR A 10 5.75 5.91 -13.88
N LYS A 11 5.92 5.26 -15.05
CA LYS A 11 7.08 4.44 -15.42
C LYS A 11 8.34 5.23 -15.82
N GLU A 12 8.40 6.54 -15.59
CA GLU A 12 9.57 7.33 -15.98
C GLU A 12 10.76 7.02 -15.06
N GLY A 13 11.67 6.16 -15.54
CA GLY A 13 12.99 5.94 -14.94
C GLY A 13 13.13 4.76 -13.99
N PHE A 14 12.10 3.94 -13.77
CA PHE A 14 12.18 2.77 -12.88
C PHE A 14 11.17 1.66 -13.22
N PHE A 15 11.61 0.41 -13.12
CA PHE A 15 10.81 -0.79 -13.34
C PHE A 15 10.73 -1.61 -12.05
N TYR A 16 9.50 -1.91 -11.59
CA TYR A 16 9.25 -2.59 -10.32
C TYR A 16 8.35 -3.83 -10.45
N ASP A 17 8.22 -4.38 -11.65
CA ASP A 17 7.46 -5.61 -11.84
C ASP A 17 8.01 -6.74 -10.95
N GLY A 18 7.11 -7.45 -10.26
CA GLY A 18 7.44 -8.45 -9.26
C GLY A 18 7.96 -7.90 -7.92
N ALA A 19 8.07 -6.59 -7.73
CA ALA A 19 8.45 -6.00 -6.45
C ALA A 19 7.28 -5.99 -5.45
N PHE A 20 7.62 -6.03 -4.16
CA PHE A 20 6.65 -5.92 -3.07
C PHE A 20 6.84 -4.60 -2.32
N ILE A 21 5.73 -3.97 -1.91
CA ILE A 21 5.79 -2.84 -0.98
C ILE A 21 6.03 -3.40 0.42
N ALA A 22 7.15 -3.06 1.05
CA ALA A 22 7.40 -3.41 2.44
C ALA A 22 6.82 -2.40 3.42
N LYS A 23 6.77 -1.12 3.02
CA LYS A 23 6.26 -0.04 3.87
C LYS A 23 5.77 1.13 3.04
N VAL A 24 4.72 1.78 3.51
CA VAL A 24 4.28 3.09 3.03
C VAL A 24 4.14 4.07 4.19
N LYS A 25 4.40 5.35 3.93
CA LYS A 25 4.02 6.44 4.81
C LYS A 25 3.19 7.42 4.01
N TYR A 26 2.07 7.85 4.55
CA TYR A 26 1.21 8.84 3.93
C TYR A 26 0.93 9.96 4.92
N GLN A 27 1.02 11.20 4.44
CA GLN A 27 0.63 12.38 5.19
C GLN A 27 -0.06 13.40 4.29
N ARG A 28 -1.17 13.96 4.76
CA ARG A 28 -1.96 15.01 4.11
C ARG A 28 -1.96 16.25 5.00
N PHE A 29 -1.37 17.33 4.50
CA PHE A 29 -1.15 18.57 5.24
C PHE A 29 -2.29 19.59 5.05
N LYS A 30 -2.97 19.54 3.89
CA LYS A 30 -4.08 20.44 3.54
C LYS A 30 -5.23 19.66 2.88
N PRO A 31 -6.49 20.12 2.92
CA PRO A 31 -7.60 19.48 2.19
C PRO A 31 -7.36 19.36 0.68
N LYS A 32 -8.07 18.46 -0.02
CA LYS A 32 -7.97 18.29 -1.49
C LYS A 32 -8.38 19.57 -2.22
N SER A 33 -7.60 19.94 -3.22
CA SER A 33 -7.85 21.02 -4.17
C SER A 33 -7.77 20.52 -5.61
N ASP A 34 -8.45 21.23 -6.52
CA ASP A 34 -8.56 20.85 -7.93
C ASP A 34 -7.31 21.21 -8.75
N ASN A 35 -6.43 22.06 -8.22
CA ASN A 35 -5.21 22.53 -8.89
C ASN A 35 -3.93 21.81 -8.42
N GLU A 36 -4.06 20.62 -7.84
CA GLU A 36 -2.93 19.84 -7.37
C GLU A 36 -2.13 19.23 -8.53
N THR A 37 -0.80 19.35 -8.47
CA THR A 37 0.12 18.65 -9.37
C THR A 37 0.93 17.63 -8.58
N TYR A 38 1.39 16.57 -9.24
CA TYR A 38 2.03 15.45 -8.57
C TYR A 38 3.36 15.12 -9.22
N LYS A 39 4.37 14.86 -8.39
CA LYS A 39 5.71 14.46 -8.83
C LYS A 39 6.22 13.33 -7.97
N ASN A 40 6.95 12.42 -8.60
CA ASN A 40 7.70 11.39 -7.90
C ASN A 40 9.21 11.71 -7.92
N GLU A 41 9.94 11.16 -6.97
CA GLU A 41 11.39 11.17 -6.94
C GLU A 41 11.90 9.87 -6.31
N ILE A 42 12.97 9.32 -6.87
CA ILE A 42 13.67 8.17 -6.27
C ILE A 42 14.65 8.72 -5.23
N VAL A 43 14.35 8.53 -3.96
CA VAL A 43 15.16 9.02 -2.83
C VAL A 43 16.35 8.10 -2.58
N LYS A 44 16.16 6.79 -2.77
CA LYS A 44 17.18 5.77 -2.56
C LYS A 44 16.90 4.59 -3.46
N SER A 45 17.89 4.08 -4.18
CA SER A 45 17.75 2.85 -4.95
C SER A 45 19.01 2.01 -4.89
N ASN A 46 18.84 0.72 -4.63
CA ASN A 46 19.86 -0.31 -4.76
C ASN A 46 19.20 -1.63 -5.21
N LYS A 47 20.00 -2.68 -5.37
CA LYS A 47 19.54 -4.00 -5.88
C LYS A 47 18.40 -4.65 -5.08
N ARG A 48 18.19 -4.25 -3.81
CA ARG A 48 17.19 -4.85 -2.90
C ARG A 48 16.10 -3.89 -2.46
N LEU A 49 16.40 -2.59 -2.35
CA LEU A 49 15.48 -1.58 -1.82
C LEU A 49 15.44 -0.36 -2.73
N CYS A 50 14.23 0.03 -3.12
CA CYS A 50 13.93 1.31 -3.74
C CYS A 50 12.98 2.11 -2.82
N VAL A 51 13.28 3.39 -2.60
CA VAL A 51 12.44 4.30 -1.83
C VAL A 51 12.05 5.46 -2.74
N ILE A 52 10.75 5.64 -2.90
CA ILE A 52 10.15 6.63 -3.79
C ILE A 52 9.30 7.58 -2.95
N ASN A 53 9.52 8.88 -3.10
CA ASN A 53 8.63 9.90 -2.59
C ASN A 53 7.73 10.37 -3.72
N CYS A 54 6.43 10.48 -3.44
CA CYS A 54 5.46 11.15 -4.29
C CYS A 54 4.88 12.30 -3.50
N ASN A 55 4.91 13.49 -4.07
CA ASN A 55 4.39 14.70 -3.45
C ASN A 55 3.30 15.32 -4.33
N GLY A 56 2.21 15.74 -3.69
CA GLY A 56 1.20 16.62 -4.26
C GLY A 56 1.53 18.07 -3.93
N TYR A 57 1.36 18.97 -4.90
CA TYR A 57 1.70 20.39 -4.79
C TYR A 57 0.52 21.27 -5.17
N VAL A 58 0.32 22.36 -4.42
CA VAL A 58 -0.46 23.52 -4.84
C VAL A 58 0.50 24.69 -4.99
N GLY A 59 0.74 25.14 -6.23
CA GLY A 59 1.86 26.03 -6.52
C GLY A 59 3.19 25.34 -6.18
N ASN A 60 3.95 25.91 -5.24
CA ASN A 60 5.23 25.36 -4.77
C ASN A 60 5.14 24.69 -3.39
N GLU A 61 3.96 24.64 -2.78
CA GLU A 61 3.77 24.07 -1.44
C GLU A 61 3.33 22.61 -1.52
N ILE A 62 3.96 21.75 -0.73
CA ILE A 62 3.56 20.36 -0.59
C ILE A 62 2.27 20.28 0.23
N VAL A 63 1.26 19.59 -0.30
CA VAL A 63 -0.05 19.39 0.36
C VAL A 63 -0.31 17.94 0.75
N GLU A 64 0.35 16.98 0.09
CA GLU A 64 0.37 15.58 0.48
C GLU A 64 1.69 14.90 0.11
N THR A 65 2.10 13.92 0.91
CA THR A 65 3.30 13.11 0.66
C THR A 65 2.98 11.63 0.85
N LEU A 66 3.48 10.80 -0.07
CA LEU A 66 3.51 9.36 0.02
C LEU A 66 4.96 8.90 -0.15
N THR A 67 5.50 8.21 0.84
CA THR A 67 6.79 7.53 0.72
C THR A 67 6.54 6.03 0.60
N VAL A 68 7.02 5.41 -0.47
CA VAL A 68 6.89 3.97 -0.73
C VAL A 68 8.26 3.29 -0.63
N TYR A 69 8.34 2.21 0.13
CA TYR A 69 9.53 1.37 0.27
C TYR A 69 9.28 0.06 -0.46
N LEU A 70 9.92 -0.10 -1.61
CA LEU A 70 9.82 -1.28 -2.47
C LEU A 70 10.99 -2.22 -2.23
N MET A 71 10.67 -3.48 -1.97
CA MET A 71 11.63 -4.57 -1.93
C MET A 71 11.72 -5.21 -3.32
N MET A 72 12.91 -5.16 -3.90
CA MET A 72 13.24 -5.66 -5.23
C MET A 72 13.82 -7.07 -5.14
N ASN A 73 13.56 -7.90 -6.15
CA ASN A 73 14.11 -9.27 -6.24
C ASN A 73 13.78 -10.13 -5.00
N VAL A 74 12.55 -10.00 -4.48
CA VAL A 74 12.10 -10.80 -3.34
C VAL A 74 11.81 -12.22 -3.82
N THR A 75 12.64 -13.17 -3.41
CA THR A 75 12.21 -14.57 -3.36
C THR A 75 11.29 -14.72 -2.16
N VAL A 76 10.00 -14.93 -2.41
CA VAL A 76 9.06 -15.36 -1.36
C VAL A 76 9.59 -16.69 -0.85
N LYS A 77 10.22 -16.69 0.33
CA LYS A 77 10.57 -17.94 0.99
C LYS A 77 9.26 -18.60 1.40
N GLU A 78 9.09 -19.87 1.06
CA GLU A 78 8.04 -20.69 1.67
C GLU A 78 8.14 -20.54 3.19
N SER A 79 7.01 -20.10 3.75
CA SER A 79 6.69 -19.90 5.17
C SER A 79 7.83 -20.12 6.17
N ALA A 80 8.42 -19.01 6.62
CA ALA A 80 8.72 -18.93 8.05
C ALA A 80 7.38 -19.15 8.79
N GLN A 81 7.37 -19.98 9.84
CA GLN A 81 6.19 -20.39 10.60
C GLN A 81 5.13 -19.28 10.61
N ILE A 82 4.01 -19.52 9.91
CA ILE A 82 2.81 -18.70 10.04
C ILE A 82 2.49 -18.75 11.53
N GLU A 83 2.61 -17.62 12.23
CA GLU A 83 2.00 -17.51 13.55
C GLU A 83 0.50 -17.65 13.34
N ILE A 84 0.00 -18.87 13.48
CA ILE A 84 -1.42 -19.18 13.44
C ILE A 84 -2.03 -18.50 14.66
N ILE A 85 -2.77 -17.42 14.43
CA ILE A 85 -3.43 -16.67 15.50
C ILE A 85 -4.90 -17.11 15.54
N GLU A 86 -5.33 -17.65 16.69
CA GLU A 86 -6.69 -18.20 16.90
C GLU A 86 -7.80 -17.12 16.95
N ASP A 87 -7.42 -15.85 17.11
CA ASP A 87 -8.33 -14.71 17.13
C ASP A 87 -7.97 -13.77 15.98
N GLU A 88 -8.76 -13.77 14.91
CA GLU A 88 -8.50 -12.96 13.72
C GLU A 88 -8.85 -11.47 13.94
N GLY A 89 -9.59 -11.12 15.00
CA GLY A 89 -10.11 -9.78 15.22
C GLY A 89 -11.46 -9.54 14.54
N THR A 90 -11.80 -8.28 14.26
CA THR A 90 -13.07 -7.91 13.63
C THR A 90 -12.94 -7.95 12.12
N LEU A 91 -13.90 -8.58 11.42
CA LEU A 91 -13.95 -8.55 9.97
C LEU A 91 -13.96 -7.10 9.48
N TRP A 92 -12.93 -6.73 8.71
CA TRP A 92 -12.76 -5.37 8.20
C TRP A 92 -13.23 -5.26 6.76
N ARG A 93 -12.74 -6.15 5.90
CA ARG A 93 -12.95 -6.03 4.45
C ARG A 93 -12.71 -7.35 3.74
N ASN A 94 -13.37 -7.52 2.59
CA ASN A 94 -12.97 -8.48 1.57
C ASN A 94 -12.65 -7.69 0.28
N PHE A 95 -11.53 -8.01 -0.38
CA PHE A 95 -11.12 -7.37 -1.63
C PHE A 95 -11.41 -8.30 -2.81
N SER A 96 -12.38 -7.94 -3.64
CA SER A 96 -12.72 -8.70 -4.85
C SER A 96 -11.64 -8.66 -5.92
N LYS A 97 -11.59 -9.67 -6.81
CA LYS A 97 -10.68 -9.63 -7.97
C LYS A 97 -10.97 -8.44 -8.89
N GLU A 98 -12.24 -8.08 -9.06
CA GLU A 98 -12.67 -6.94 -9.86
C GLU A 98 -12.12 -5.62 -9.30
N GLU A 99 -12.24 -5.37 -7.99
CA GLU A 99 -11.73 -4.11 -7.42
C GLU A 99 -10.20 -4.00 -7.49
N ILE A 100 -9.49 -5.13 -7.42
CA ILE A 100 -8.02 -5.18 -7.56
C ILE A 100 -7.61 -4.85 -9.01
N ALA A 101 -8.35 -5.37 -9.99
CA ALA A 101 -8.13 -5.09 -11.40
C ALA A 101 -8.47 -3.63 -11.75
N ASP A 102 -9.61 -3.14 -11.27
CA ASP A 102 -10.06 -1.75 -11.46
C ASP A 102 -9.06 -0.76 -10.85
N PHE A 103 -8.52 -1.06 -9.66
CA PHE A 103 -7.52 -0.22 -9.04
C PHE A 103 -6.21 -0.19 -9.84
N SER A 104 -5.80 -1.32 -10.42
CA SER A 104 -4.65 -1.40 -11.33
C SER A 104 -4.87 -0.51 -12.55
N HIS A 105 -6.04 -0.59 -13.18
CA HIS A 105 -6.41 0.26 -14.32
C HIS A 105 -6.46 1.75 -13.95
N LEU A 106 -7.07 2.08 -12.81
CA LEU A 106 -7.27 3.45 -12.33
C LEU A 106 -5.95 4.16 -12.01
N THR A 107 -4.99 3.43 -11.43
CA THR A 107 -3.70 3.98 -10.98
C THR A 107 -2.60 3.82 -12.01
N GLY A 108 -2.72 2.87 -12.94
CA GLY A 108 -1.64 2.47 -13.85
C GLY A 108 -0.64 1.51 -13.21
N ASP A 109 -0.87 1.05 -11.98
CA ASP A 109 -0.06 0.02 -11.36
C ASP A 109 -0.28 -1.32 -12.07
N THR A 110 0.70 -1.70 -12.88
CA THR A 110 0.63 -2.86 -13.79
C THR A 110 1.57 -3.98 -13.36
N ASN A 111 1.99 -3.97 -12.10
CA ASN A 111 2.80 -5.05 -11.53
C ASN A 111 2.05 -6.38 -11.64
N SER A 112 2.72 -7.38 -12.23
CA SER A 112 2.10 -8.64 -12.65
C SER A 112 1.46 -9.43 -11.50
N ILE A 113 1.92 -9.25 -10.26
CA ILE A 113 1.38 -9.94 -9.07
C ILE A 113 -0.10 -9.61 -8.81
N HIS A 114 -0.59 -8.49 -9.35
CA HIS A 114 -1.98 -8.04 -9.24
C HIS A 114 -2.88 -8.56 -10.36
N LEU A 115 -2.28 -9.10 -11.43
CA LEU A 115 -2.96 -9.45 -12.68
C LEU A 115 -3.02 -10.97 -12.89
N THR A 116 -2.97 -11.73 -11.79
CA THR A 116 -3.00 -13.20 -11.81
C THR A 116 -4.37 -13.74 -11.41
N GLU A 117 -4.58 -15.05 -11.56
CA GLU A 117 -5.80 -15.74 -11.10
C GLU A 117 -6.02 -15.65 -9.59
N ASN A 118 -4.95 -15.55 -8.80
CA ASN A 118 -4.98 -15.34 -7.36
C ASN A 118 -4.25 -14.03 -7.03
N PRO A 119 -4.88 -12.87 -7.30
CA PRO A 119 -4.17 -11.61 -7.32
C PRO A 119 -3.80 -11.16 -5.91
N VAL A 120 -2.59 -10.64 -5.75
CA VAL A 120 -2.18 -9.95 -4.52
C VAL A 120 -2.89 -8.59 -4.50
N VAL A 121 -3.45 -8.18 -3.37
CA VAL A 121 -4.05 -6.84 -3.20
C VAL A 121 -2.94 -5.79 -3.21
N GLN A 122 -3.10 -4.68 -3.94
CA GLN A 122 -2.12 -3.59 -3.94
C GLN A 122 -1.98 -3.02 -2.53
N GLY A 123 -0.74 -2.84 -2.05
CA GLY A 123 -0.51 -2.20 -0.75
C GLY A 123 -1.13 -0.81 -0.67
N LEU A 124 -1.10 -0.04 -1.77
CA LEU A 124 -1.71 1.29 -1.85
C LEU A 124 -3.24 1.25 -1.82
N LEU A 125 -3.88 0.16 -2.27
CA LEU A 125 -5.31 -0.04 -2.09
C LEU A 125 -5.64 -0.28 -0.60
N ILE A 126 -4.87 -1.12 0.09
CA ILE A 126 -4.99 -1.32 1.54
C ILE A 126 -4.81 0.01 2.29
N LEU A 127 -3.80 0.82 1.94
CA LEU A 127 -3.58 2.14 2.52
C LEU A 127 -4.80 3.06 2.33
N LYS A 128 -5.34 3.14 1.11
CA LYS A 128 -6.52 3.94 0.80
C LYS A 128 -7.71 3.57 1.69
N GLU A 129 -7.96 2.28 1.83
CA GLU A 129 -9.07 1.81 2.66
C GLU A 129 -8.82 2.04 4.15
N LEU A 130 -7.58 1.88 4.64
CA LEU A 130 -7.23 2.23 6.02
C LEU A 130 -7.46 3.71 6.31
N CYS A 131 -7.06 4.62 5.40
CA CYS A 131 -7.35 6.04 5.53
C CYS A 131 -8.86 6.33 5.51
N ASN A 132 -9.63 5.62 4.68
CA ASN A 132 -11.08 5.77 4.62
C ASN A 132 -11.77 5.31 5.91
N THR A 133 -11.32 4.21 6.51
CA THR A 133 -11.85 3.66 7.76
C THR A 133 -11.48 4.54 8.95
N THR A 134 -10.21 4.96 9.05
CA THR A 134 -9.69 5.69 10.22
C THR A 134 -9.88 7.19 10.14
N LYS A 135 -10.18 7.74 8.95
CA LYS A 135 -10.16 9.18 8.65
C LYS A 135 -8.82 9.84 8.95
N SER A 136 -7.74 9.05 9.06
CA SER A 136 -6.42 9.58 9.35
C SER A 136 -5.84 10.29 8.13
N ASN A 137 -5.24 11.45 8.38
CA ASN A 137 -4.42 12.18 7.43
C ASN A 137 -2.93 11.83 7.57
N HIS A 138 -2.54 10.97 8.52
CA HIS A 138 -1.15 10.61 8.77
C HIS A 138 -1.05 9.16 9.26
N ILE A 139 -0.43 8.31 8.45
CA ILE A 139 -0.38 6.87 8.68
C ILE A 139 0.90 6.26 8.09
N GLU A 140 1.48 5.32 8.83
CA GLU A 140 2.52 4.41 8.34
C GLU A 140 1.93 3.00 8.28
N VAL A 141 2.17 2.26 7.19
CA VAL A 141 1.78 0.85 7.07
C VAL A 141 2.99 0.02 6.69
N LYS A 142 3.27 -1.04 7.45
CA LYS A 142 4.27 -2.07 7.15
C LYS A 142 3.53 -3.32 6.67
N TYR A 143 3.96 -3.87 5.54
CA TYR A 143 3.40 -5.11 4.99
C TYR A 143 4.36 -6.26 5.29
N VAL A 144 3.80 -7.35 5.80
CA VAL A 144 4.52 -8.53 6.27
C VAL A 144 4.24 -9.71 5.34
N HIS A 145 2.96 -10.04 5.16
CA HIS A 145 2.48 -11.07 4.24
C HIS A 145 1.49 -10.49 3.22
N PRO A 146 1.44 -11.02 1.98
CA PRO A 146 0.49 -10.58 0.98
C PRO A 146 -0.95 -10.89 1.44
N VAL A 147 -1.86 -9.96 1.15
CA VAL A 147 -3.29 -10.25 1.15
C VAL A 147 -3.65 -10.68 -0.26
N TYR A 148 -4.37 -11.78 -0.41
CA TYR A 148 -4.88 -12.25 -1.69
C TYR A 148 -6.35 -11.83 -1.87
N GLY A 149 -6.75 -11.59 -3.11
CA GLY A 149 -8.15 -11.30 -3.43
C GLY A 149 -9.10 -12.42 -3.02
N GLU A 150 -10.34 -12.06 -2.73
CA GLU A 150 -11.43 -12.91 -2.21
C GLU A 150 -11.22 -13.44 -0.78
N ASN A 151 -10.03 -13.27 -0.19
CA ASN A 151 -9.78 -13.63 1.19
C ASN A 151 -10.25 -12.51 2.14
N PRO A 152 -10.99 -12.83 3.21
CA PRO A 152 -11.37 -11.85 4.20
C PRO A 152 -10.14 -11.32 4.94
N VAL A 153 -10.20 -10.03 5.29
CA VAL A 153 -9.22 -9.33 6.11
C VAL A 153 -9.89 -8.90 7.40
N TYR A 154 -9.26 -9.25 8.51
CA TYR A 154 -9.68 -8.89 9.84
C TYR A 154 -8.69 -7.90 10.46
N ILE A 155 -9.16 -7.03 11.34
CA ILE A 155 -8.30 -6.08 12.03
C ILE A 155 -8.45 -6.13 13.55
N LYS A 156 -7.35 -5.89 14.24
CA LYS A 156 -7.29 -5.61 15.67
C LYS A 156 -6.71 -4.24 15.93
N HIS A 157 -7.28 -3.54 16.90
CA HIS A 157 -6.79 -2.25 17.35
C HIS A 157 -6.03 -2.41 18.66
N ASP A 158 -4.83 -1.82 18.72
CA ASP A 158 -4.03 -1.65 19.93
C ASP A 158 -3.54 -0.20 20.00
N GLY A 159 -4.30 0.64 20.69
CA GLY A 159 -4.11 2.09 20.70
C GLY A 159 -4.14 2.68 19.28
N ASN A 160 -3.03 3.29 18.87
CA ASN A 160 -2.87 3.87 17.53
C ASN A 160 -2.40 2.85 16.47
N THR A 161 -2.22 1.59 16.85
CA THR A 161 -1.79 0.52 15.94
C THR A 161 -2.98 -0.32 15.48
N ILE A 162 -2.99 -0.67 14.21
CA ILE A 162 -3.96 -1.58 13.59
C ILE A 162 -3.18 -2.75 13.01
N MET A 163 -3.48 -3.96 13.48
CA MET A 163 -2.91 -5.20 12.94
C MET A 163 -3.94 -5.84 12.01
N GLY A 164 -3.54 -6.14 10.78
CA GLY A 164 -4.39 -6.75 9.76
C GLY A 164 -4.01 -8.19 9.48
N TYR A 165 -4.99 -9.08 9.54
CA TYR A 165 -4.83 -10.52 9.37
C TYR A 165 -5.66 -11.03 8.20
N SER A 166 -5.12 -11.99 7.46
CA SER A 166 -5.84 -12.73 6.43
C SER A 166 -5.24 -14.13 6.32
N ASP A 167 -6.08 -15.15 6.16
CA ASP A 167 -5.66 -16.56 6.13
C ASP A 167 -4.75 -16.93 7.32
N GLN A 168 -5.17 -16.53 8.53
CA GLN A 168 -4.46 -16.75 9.80
C GLN A 168 -3.03 -16.16 9.88
N ALA A 169 -2.61 -15.33 8.92
CA ALA A 169 -1.30 -14.69 8.92
C ALA A 169 -1.41 -13.17 9.17
N LEU A 170 -0.42 -12.60 9.85
CA LEU A 170 -0.27 -11.15 9.96
C LEU A 170 0.14 -10.56 8.60
N CYS A 171 -0.76 -9.86 7.94
CA CYS A 171 -0.50 -9.27 6.62
C CYS A 171 0.09 -7.86 6.72
N PHE A 172 -0.42 -7.03 7.62
CA PHE A 172 0.09 -5.67 7.78
C PHE A 172 -0.05 -5.13 9.20
N GLN A 173 0.78 -4.14 9.51
CA GLN A 173 0.69 -3.32 10.71
C GLN A 173 0.63 -1.86 10.28
N ALA A 174 -0.44 -1.17 10.65
CA ALA A 174 -0.58 0.27 10.44
C ALA A 174 -0.45 1.03 11.76
N THR A 175 0.17 2.20 11.74
CA THR A 175 0.28 3.11 12.89
C THR A 175 -0.23 4.48 12.48
N LEU A 176 -1.22 4.98 13.23
CA LEU A 176 -1.75 6.33 13.10
C LEU A 176 -0.82 7.30 13.84
N LEU A 177 -0.40 8.38 13.18
CA LEU A 177 0.68 9.26 13.61
C LEU A 177 0.24 10.70 13.90
#